data_AF-A0A350LUZ3-F1
#
_entry.id   AF-A0A350LUZ3-F1
#
_cell.length_a   1.000
_cell.length_b   1.000
_cell.length_c   1.000
_cell.angle_alpha   90.00
_cell.angle_beta   90.00
_cell.angle_gamma   90.00
#
_symmetry.space_group_name_H-M   'P 1'
#
loop_
_entity.id
_entity.type
_entity.pdbx_description
1 polymer ?
#
loop_
_entity_poly.entity_id
_entity_poly.type
_entity_poly.pdbx_seq_one_letter_code
_entity_poly.pdbx_strand_id
1 'polypeptide(L)' 'TRLDALYAKSPGPVTATGPLGDLDAGHMILREAPGSGDAELVFSGGVKLVYRPNIEKEQDQ' A
#
# COMPACT_ATOMS: atom_id res chain seq x y z
N THR A 1 -20.20 19.36 6.21
CA THR A 1 -19.16 19.16 5.18
C THR A 1 -19.03 17.67 4.96
N ARG A 2 -19.43 17.14 3.79
CA ARG A 2 -19.24 15.73 3.45
C ARG A 2 -17.80 15.61 2.92
N LEU A 3 -16.97 14.79 3.57
CA LEU A 3 -15.62 14.53 3.08
C LEU A 3 -15.73 13.41 2.04
N ASP A 4 -15.90 13.81 0.79
CA ASP A 4 -16.25 12.91 -0.33
C ASP A 4 -15.04 12.38 -1.08
N ALA A 5 -13.84 12.84 -0.71
CA ALA A 5 -12.62 12.49 -1.39
C ALA A 5 -11.80 11.56 -0.50
N LEU A 6 -11.63 10.31 -0.94
CA LEU A 6 -10.62 9.42 -0.37
C LEU A 6 -9.24 9.94 -0.81
N TYR A 7 -8.60 10.71 0.07
CA TYR A 7 -7.25 11.21 -0.16
C TYR A 7 -6.46 11.32 1.14
N ALA A 8 -5.26 10.76 1.19
CA ALA A 8 -4.29 11.00 2.24
C ALA A 8 -2.86 10.98 1.69
N LYS A 9 -1.97 11.76 2.30
CA LYS A 9 -0.54 11.80 1.99
C LYS A 9 0.26 11.64 3.27
N SER A 10 1.27 10.77 3.27
CA SER A 10 2.16 10.67 4.42
C SER A 10 3.02 11.93 4.55
N PRO A 11 3.26 12.43 5.78
CA PRO A 11 4.13 13.58 5.99
C PRO A 11 5.62 13.25 5.79
N GLY A 12 5.97 11.98 5.66
CA GLY A 12 7.34 11.50 5.47
C GLY A 12 7.40 10.01 5.13
N PRO A 13 8.55 9.36 5.38
CA PRO A 13 8.76 7.94 5.12
C PRO A 13 7.73 7.05 5.82
N VAL A 14 7.45 5.92 5.18
CA VAL A 14 6.50 4.91 5.65
C VAL A 14 7.14 3.53 5.66
N THR A 15 6.69 2.72 6.61
CA THR A 15 7.01 1.29 6.71
C THR A 15 5.71 0.50 6.74
N ALA A 16 5.65 -0.65 6.09
CA ALA A 16 4.49 -1.53 6.08
C ALA A 16 4.92 -3.00 6.17
N THR A 17 4.11 -3.82 6.85
CA THR A 17 4.26 -5.27 6.87
C THR A 17 3.02 -5.89 6.24
N GLY A 18 3.22 -6.81 5.29
CA GLY A 18 2.12 -7.50 4.61
C GLY A 18 2.52 -8.91 4.17
N PRO A 19 1.60 -9.63 3.49
CA PRO A 19 1.83 -11.03 3.09
C PRO A 19 3.04 -11.25 2.18
N LEU A 20 3.43 -10.22 1.42
CA LEU A 20 4.62 -10.25 0.56
C LEU A 20 5.92 -9.96 1.32
N GLY A 21 5.85 -9.51 2.57
CA GLY A 21 7.00 -9.13 3.40
C GLY A 21 6.94 -7.68 3.91
N ASP A 22 8.12 -7.09 4.13
CA ASP A 22 8.23 -5.73 4.69
C ASP A 22 8.59 -4.71 3.59
N LEU A 23 7.84 -3.61 3.55
CA LEU A 23 8.01 -2.51 2.61
C LEU A 23 8.47 -1.25 3.35
N ASP A 24 9.54 -0.64 2.84
CA ASP A 24 9.98 0.71 3.19
C ASP A 24 9.81 1.62 1.97
N ALA A 25 9.26 2.82 2.16
CA ALA A 25 9.16 3.84 1.12
C ALA A 25 9.33 5.27 1.65
N GLY A 26 9.78 6.18 0.79
CA GLY A 26 9.96 7.58 1.15
C GLY A 26 8.65 8.34 1.41
N HIS A 27 7.55 7.95 0.77
CA HIS A 27 6.20 8.47 1.05
C HIS A 27 5.11 7.58 0.46
N MET A 28 3.86 7.82 0.91
CA MET A 28 2.65 7.15 0.46
C MET A 28 1.56 8.17 0.11
N ILE A 29 0.80 7.88 -0.95
CA ILE A 29 -0.48 8.52 -1.26
C ILE A 29 -1.58 7.45 -1.26
N LEU A 30 -2.63 7.69 -0.49
CA LEU A 30 -3.91 6.98 -0.60
C LEU A 30 -4.84 7.84 -1.46
N ARG A 31 -5.41 7.25 -2.51
CA ARG A 31 -6.36 7.93 -3.41
C ARG A 31 -7.37 6.96 -3.97
N GLU A 32 -8.40 7.47 -4.64
CA GLU A 32 -9.23 6.64 -5.52
C GLU A 32 -8.47 6.27 -6.79
N ALA A 33 -8.52 5.00 -7.17
CA ALA A 33 -7.97 4.48 -8.40
C ALA A 33 -8.72 5.07 -9.61
N PRO A 34 -8.01 5.64 -10.61
CA PRO A 34 -8.65 6.16 -11.80
C PRO A 34 -9.46 5.07 -12.51
N GLY A 35 -10.76 5.30 -12.69
CA GLY A 35 -11.64 4.44 -13.48
C GLY A 35 -12.34 3.30 -12.72
N SER A 36 -11.84 2.85 -11.57
CA SER A 36 -12.56 1.87 -10.74
C SER A 36 -13.19 2.48 -9.48
N GLY A 37 -12.63 3.57 -8.95
CA GLY A 37 -13.09 4.17 -7.69
C GLY A 37 -12.63 3.40 -6.44
N ASP A 38 -11.82 2.36 -6.62
CA ASP A 38 -11.27 1.59 -5.50
C ASP A 38 -10.21 2.39 -4.74
N ALA A 39 -9.96 2.03 -3.49
CA ALA A 39 -8.85 2.59 -2.73
C ALA A 39 -7.49 2.10 -3.28
N GLU A 40 -6.63 3.02 -3.71
CA GLU A 40 -5.27 2.76 -4.19
C GLU A 40 -4.24 3.36 -3.23
N LEU A 41 -3.26 2.55 -2.82
CA LEU A 41 -2.05 3.02 -2.13
C LEU A 41 -0.86 3.04 -3.09
N VAL A 42 -0.28 4.23 -3.29
CA VAL A 42 0.91 4.43 -4.11
C VAL A 42 2.09 4.74 -3.20
N PHE A 43 3.13 3.89 -3.25
CA PHE A 43 4.39 4.07 -2.54
C PHE A 43 5.47 4.57 -3.50
N SER A 44 6.21 5.63 -3.12
CA SER A 44 7.24 6.23 -3.97
C SER A 44 8.36 6.91 -3.15
N GLY A 45 9.37 7.45 -3.83
CA GLY A 45 10.53 8.08 -3.17
C GLY A 45 11.58 7.07 -2.70
N GLY A 46 11.89 6.08 -3.55
CA GLY A 46 12.72 4.92 -3.20
C GLY A 46 11.88 3.87 -2.48
N VAL A 47 11.75 2.69 -3.07
CA VAL A 47 10.92 1.59 -2.55
C VAL A 47 11.80 0.37 -2.38
N LYS A 48 11.75 -0.23 -1.18
CA LYS A 48 12.45 -1.48 -0.86
C LYS A 48 11.43 -2.46 -0.28
N LEU A 49 11.23 -3.58 -0.95
CA LEU A 49 10.46 -4.71 -0.45
C LEU A 49 11.43 -5.83 -0.07
N VAL A 50 11.50 -6.14 1.23
CA VAL A 50 12.12 -7.37 1.69
C VAL A 50 11.07 -8.46 1.53
N TYR A 51 11.14 -9.16 0.38
CA TYR A 51 10.20 -10.21 0.05
C TYR A 51 10.32 -11.37 1.05
N ARG A 52 9.21 -11.68 1.72
CA ARG A 52 9.07 -12.86 2.55
C ARG A 52 7.94 -13.68 1.94
N PRO A 53 8.25 -14.68 1.11
CA PRO A 53 7.21 -15.54 0.58
C PRO A 53 6.48 -16.18 1.76
N ASN A 54 5.19 -15.88 1.90
CA ASN A 54 4.36 -16.71 2.74
C ASN A 54 4.11 -17.99 1.93
N ILE A 55 4.85 -19.05 2.25
CA ILE A 55 4.52 -20.40 1.81
C ILE A 55 3.33 -20.87 2.67
N GLU A 56 2.25 -20.08 2.69
CA GLU A 56 0.95 -20.62 3.02
C GLU A 56 0.64 -21.55 1.86
N LYS A 57 0.92 -22.84 2.14
CA LYS A 57 0.55 -23.97 1.31
C LYS A 57 -0.85 -23.73 0.79
N GLU A 58 -1.05 -24.06 -0.47
CA GLU A 58 -2.25 -24.66 -1.02
C GLU A 58 -3.07 -25.33 0.10
N GLN A 59 -3.98 -24.58 0.69
CA GLN A 59 -4.98 -25.05 1.63
C GLN A 59 -6.25 -24.27 1.35
N ASP A 60 -7.06 -24.98 0.54
CA ASP A 60 -8.51 -24.93 0.45
C ASP A 60 -9.13 -23.91 -0.52
N GLN A 61 -9.15 -24.29 -1.82
CA GLN A 61 -10.34 -24.88 -2.45
C GLN A 61 -10.06 -25.45 -3.86
#